data_AF-A0A8H6REC0-F1
#
_entry.id   AF-A0A8H6REC0-F1
#
_cell.length_a   1.000
_cell.length_b   1.000
_cell.length_c   1.000
_cell.angle_alpha   90.00
_cell.angle_beta   90.00
_cell.angle_gamma   90.00
#
_symmetry.space_group_name_H-M   'P 1'
#
loop_
_entity.id
_entity.type
_entity.pdbx_description
1 polymer ?
#
loop_
_entity_poly.entity_id
_entity_poly.type
_entity_poly.pdbx_seq_one_letter_code
_entity_poly.pdbx_strand_id
1 'polypeptide(L)'
;MSTSHVSLLPSDPDDKTQISLRNGLQNDHYQKINHGRNSEAAGSLSPGKHEEVTKIELFYDLFFVANLTVFTYIHSVSDGKSLLQYIWFFCILWFSWYQVALFDVRYSQYDCLIHRLAKVVQFGVMIMYAAVGPMFKLGESQYTKQNEYDRNLNSANSYYGVFTLSLMTSRLVLALQYYIIRRESKYSNPSARKPLAVLITVYTLAATVYFIAYFFFTKSGNSLAWISWFVVAPLESIIATCVACTSHEVNPKILSHLPYLKKLINALILGESDKFSFSNKLLVERLSLLTLIILGEGAISIAKQCQIIADLWTFSWSATNVIDIFCSVLIVYCLYLLYFDWMEGPAMREMGHLRQRIWASLHFPFHLFLVLAIQGIKLSILWSAATENIKKIDRLDEGWIWQPDMTPAILNETQFQEVWHDWNSTLRTTIEDQSYAVKTYPDALDAMNDDGRISGALNYLQGKNLSGDPIEVTIEDAICAYRLLNYTAKTSIYTLAGFSSPGLQDEETESLFVANFTLTDKYWHDKVDAGGIGDTKFLKATQDHFKLTYRQRKEMTPLPEDVGSQH
;
A
#
# COMPACT_ATOMS: atom_id res chain seq x y z
N MET A 1 27.53 102.99 44.67
CA MET A 1 27.04 102.24 43.49
C MET A 1 27.02 100.76 43.84
N SER A 2 25.85 100.11 43.74
CA SER A 2 25.58 98.68 43.43
C SER A 2 26.55 97.61 43.99
N THR A 3 26.20 96.52 44.67
CA THR A 3 24.95 95.82 45.01
C THR A 3 25.31 94.76 46.07
N SER A 4 24.37 94.46 46.96
CA SER A 4 24.29 93.26 47.80
C SER A 4 24.16 91.97 46.97
N HIS A 5 24.67 90.82 47.43
CA HIS A 5 23.91 89.54 47.43
C HIS A 5 24.65 88.41 48.20
N VAL A 6 24.09 88.09 49.37
CA VAL A 6 23.88 86.78 50.03
C VAL A 6 24.73 85.58 49.58
N SER A 7 25.51 85.02 50.52
CA SER A 7 26.06 83.65 50.49
C SER A 7 25.14 82.70 51.28
N LEU A 8 24.53 81.72 50.62
CA LEU A 8 23.79 80.60 51.23
C LEU A 8 24.41 79.26 50.84
N LEU A 9 24.63 78.41 51.84
CA LEU A 9 25.03 77.01 51.76
C LEU A 9 24.05 76.19 50.88
N PRO A 10 24.51 75.17 50.12
CA PRO A 10 23.62 74.15 49.59
C PRO A 10 23.42 73.04 50.63
N SER A 11 22.15 72.79 50.93
CA SER A 11 21.58 71.74 51.77
C SER A 11 21.73 70.33 51.19
N ASP A 12 21.77 69.35 52.10
CA ASP A 12 21.70 67.90 51.91
C ASP A 12 20.76 67.45 50.78
N PRO A 13 21.13 66.44 49.96
CA PRO A 13 20.21 65.85 49.02
C PRO A 13 19.16 64.99 49.74
N ASP A 14 17.89 65.26 49.41
CA ASP A 14 16.67 64.68 49.98
C ASP A 14 16.74 63.17 50.28
N ASP A 15 16.40 62.81 51.52
CA ASP A 15 16.23 61.46 52.06
C ASP A 15 15.30 60.58 51.19
N LYS A 16 14.34 61.20 50.48
CA LYS A 16 13.46 60.52 49.52
C LYS A 16 14.20 59.94 48.31
N THR A 17 15.31 60.55 47.90
CA THR A 17 16.12 60.11 46.75
C THR A 17 17.01 58.93 47.13
N GLN A 18 17.57 58.94 48.34
CA GLN A 18 18.29 57.81 48.92
C GLN A 18 17.36 56.62 49.15
N ILE A 19 16.14 56.85 49.64
CA ILE A 19 15.14 55.80 49.85
C ILE A 19 14.66 55.21 48.51
N SER A 20 14.49 56.01 47.45
CA SER A 20 14.08 55.48 46.14
C SER A 20 15.19 54.68 45.45
N LEU A 21 16.45 55.11 45.55
CA LEU A 21 17.60 54.36 45.06
C LEU A 21 17.82 53.07 45.84
N ARG A 22 17.64 53.10 47.17
CA ARG A 22 17.74 51.91 48.03
C ARG A 22 16.61 50.92 47.73
N ASN A 23 15.38 51.41 47.49
CA ASN A 23 14.25 50.57 47.10
C ASN A 23 14.39 50.01 45.67
N GLY A 24 15.00 50.76 44.75
CA GLY A 24 15.33 50.30 43.39
C GLY A 24 16.38 49.19 43.40
N LEU A 25 17.48 49.38 44.12
CA LEU A 25 18.55 48.38 44.27
C LEU A 25 18.08 47.14 45.04
N GLN A 26 17.20 47.31 46.03
CA GLN A 26 16.63 46.19 46.77
C GLN A 26 15.63 45.41 45.91
N ASN A 27 14.80 46.07 45.10
CA ASN A 27 13.93 45.41 44.13
C ASN A 27 14.70 44.67 43.04
N ASP A 28 15.82 45.22 42.54
CA ASP A 28 16.69 44.53 41.58
C ASP A 28 17.38 43.32 42.20
N HIS A 29 17.77 43.39 43.47
CA HIS A 29 18.36 42.25 44.18
C HIS A 29 17.32 41.16 44.48
N TYR A 30 16.09 41.54 44.86
CA TYR A 30 14.97 40.60 45.04
C TYR A 30 14.50 40.00 43.71
N GLN A 31 14.50 40.76 42.62
CA GLN A 31 14.21 40.23 41.28
C GLN A 31 15.31 39.28 40.79
N LYS A 32 16.60 39.60 40.97
CA LYS A 32 17.71 38.69 40.62
C LYS A 32 17.73 37.40 41.45
N ILE A 33 17.44 37.48 42.76
CA ILE A 33 17.35 36.30 43.62
C ILE A 33 16.12 35.45 43.25
N ASN A 34 14.98 36.06 42.91
CA ASN A 34 13.82 35.31 42.43
C ASN A 34 14.02 34.77 41.01
N HIS A 35 14.75 35.45 40.13
CA HIS A 35 15.05 34.95 38.78
C HIS A 35 16.04 33.77 38.83
N GLY A 36 17.06 33.83 39.71
CA GLY A 36 18.01 32.75 39.96
C GLY A 36 17.41 31.55 40.70
N ARG A 37 16.53 31.81 41.68
CA ARG A 37 15.80 30.75 42.40
C ARG A 37 14.69 30.12 41.56
N ASN A 38 14.07 30.90 40.65
CA ASN A 38 13.19 30.36 39.62
C ASN A 38 13.96 29.64 38.50
N SER A 39 15.21 29.99 38.19
CA SER A 39 16.02 29.23 37.21
C SER A 39 16.58 27.93 37.78
N GLU A 40 16.95 27.89 39.07
CA GLU A 40 17.40 26.67 39.75
C GLU A 40 16.22 25.76 40.15
N ALA A 41 15.04 26.32 40.48
CA ALA A 41 13.82 25.53 40.64
C ALA A 41 13.18 25.13 39.30
N ALA A 42 13.36 25.90 38.22
CA ALA A 42 12.98 25.49 36.86
C ALA A 42 13.95 24.45 36.25
N GLY A 43 15.10 24.20 36.89
CA GLY A 43 16.02 23.12 36.53
C GLY A 43 15.59 21.73 37.01
N SER A 44 14.54 21.60 37.83
CA SER A 44 14.08 20.29 38.33
C SER A 44 12.57 20.03 38.20
N LEU A 45 11.81 20.93 37.58
CA LEU A 45 10.43 20.68 37.21
C LEU A 45 10.24 20.97 35.72
N SER A 46 10.60 20.00 34.88
CA SER A 46 10.20 19.95 33.48
C SER A 46 8.66 20.07 33.41
N PRO A 47 8.10 21.19 32.89
CA PRO A 47 6.69 21.30 32.63
C PRO A 47 6.44 20.61 31.30
N GLY A 48 6.02 19.35 31.37
CA GLY A 48 5.58 18.55 30.23
C GLY A 48 6.73 17.91 29.46
N LYS A 49 6.99 16.63 29.71
CA LYS A 49 7.36 15.73 28.61
C LYS A 49 6.38 16.01 27.48
N HIS A 50 6.86 16.48 26.34
CA HIS A 50 6.07 16.35 25.12
C HIS A 50 5.69 14.87 25.00
N GLU A 51 4.39 14.60 24.85
CA GLU A 51 3.87 13.27 24.52
C GLU A 51 4.35 12.95 23.10
N GLU A 52 5.60 12.55 22.97
CA GLU A 52 6.17 12.05 21.72
C GLU A 52 5.64 10.63 21.48
N VAL A 53 5.30 10.32 20.23
CA VAL A 53 4.96 8.95 19.83
C VAL A 53 6.08 8.02 20.24
N THR A 54 5.72 6.96 20.99
CA THR A 54 6.72 6.02 21.45
C THR A 54 7.30 5.26 20.25
N LYS A 55 8.61 5.00 20.25
CA LYS A 55 9.30 4.30 19.14
C LYS A 55 8.65 2.95 18.78
N ILE A 56 8.02 2.28 19.76
CA ILE A 56 7.32 1.01 19.55
C ILE A 56 6.00 1.17 18.79
N GLU A 57 5.30 2.29 18.95
CA GLU A 57 4.10 2.62 18.18
C GLU A 57 4.46 2.88 16.71
N LEU A 58 5.48 3.69 16.47
CA LEU A 58 6.01 3.91 15.12
C LEU A 58 6.49 2.60 14.47
N PHE A 59 7.14 1.73 15.26
CA PHE A 59 7.56 0.42 14.78
C PHE A 59 6.37 -0.48 14.40
N TYR A 60 5.26 -0.42 15.13
CA TYR A 60 4.01 -1.12 14.75
C TYR A 60 3.42 -0.56 13.45
N ASP A 61 3.47 0.75 13.25
CA ASP A 61 2.99 1.40 12.03
C ASP A 61 3.81 0.95 10.80
N LEU A 62 5.07 0.56 10.96
CA LEU A 62 5.88 -0.02 9.88
C LEU A 62 5.36 -1.41 9.43
N PHE A 63 4.78 -2.20 10.33
CA PHE A 63 4.19 -3.50 9.96
C PHE A 63 2.93 -3.33 9.11
N PHE A 64 2.18 -2.23 9.32
CA PHE A 64 1.04 -1.88 8.48
C PHE A 64 1.49 -1.71 7.02
N VAL A 65 2.54 -0.95 6.76
CA VAL A 65 2.98 -0.71 5.37
C VAL A 65 3.67 -1.92 4.74
N ALA A 66 4.35 -2.74 5.55
CA ALA A 66 4.92 -4.00 5.09
C ALA A 66 3.84 -4.95 4.57
N ASN A 67 2.67 -5.00 5.22
CA ASN A 67 1.51 -5.76 4.74
C ASN A 67 1.07 -5.32 3.35
N LEU A 68 0.92 -4.01 3.13
CA LEU A 68 0.54 -3.47 1.82
C LEU A 68 1.59 -3.82 0.76
N THR A 69 2.87 -3.72 1.10
CA THR A 69 3.99 -4.02 0.19
C THR A 69 4.00 -5.49 -0.25
N VAL A 70 3.79 -6.42 0.68
CA VAL A 70 3.71 -7.86 0.36
C VAL A 70 2.48 -8.17 -0.49
N PHE A 71 1.35 -7.55 -0.16
CA PHE A 71 0.11 -7.72 -0.91
C PHE A 71 0.25 -7.23 -2.36
N THR A 72 0.78 -6.02 -2.59
CA THR A 72 0.92 -5.42 -3.93
C THR A 72 2.03 -6.05 -4.77
N TYR A 73 2.94 -6.79 -4.15
CA TYR A 73 3.95 -7.59 -4.85
C TYR A 73 3.33 -8.79 -5.56
N ILE A 74 2.37 -9.45 -4.90
CA ILE A 74 1.71 -10.67 -5.40
C ILE A 74 0.48 -10.33 -6.23
N HIS A 75 -0.37 -9.43 -5.75
CA HIS A 75 -1.52 -8.93 -6.49
C HIS A 75 -1.16 -7.60 -7.14
N SER A 76 -0.70 -7.65 -8.40
CA SER A 76 -0.58 -6.45 -9.21
C SER A 76 -1.96 -5.83 -9.41
N VAL A 77 -2.11 -4.57 -9.03
CA VAL A 77 -3.37 -3.84 -9.10
C VAL A 77 -3.57 -3.29 -10.52
N SER A 78 -3.78 -4.15 -11.51
CA SER A 78 -3.96 -3.75 -12.91
C SER A 78 -5.41 -3.90 -13.41
N ASP A 79 -6.18 -4.78 -12.77
CA ASP A 79 -7.58 -5.03 -13.13
C ASP A 79 -8.56 -4.50 -12.08
N GLY A 80 -9.80 -4.18 -12.49
CA GLY A 80 -10.85 -3.74 -11.57
C GLY A 80 -11.15 -4.73 -10.43
N LYS A 81 -11.01 -6.04 -10.69
CA LYS A 81 -11.16 -7.08 -9.66
C LYS A 81 -10.02 -7.04 -8.63
N SER A 82 -8.77 -6.91 -9.09
CA SER A 82 -7.59 -6.79 -8.24
C SER A 82 -7.61 -5.51 -7.40
N LEU A 83 -8.10 -4.40 -7.98
CA LEU A 83 -8.33 -3.13 -7.29
C LEU A 83 -9.35 -3.29 -6.17
N LEU A 84 -10.47 -3.97 -6.43
CA LEU A 84 -11.48 -4.21 -5.41
C LEU A 84 -10.92 -5.07 -4.26
N GLN A 85 -10.15 -6.12 -4.57
CA GLN A 85 -9.47 -6.94 -3.56
C GLN A 85 -8.48 -6.13 -2.73
N TYR A 86 -7.75 -5.21 -3.36
CA TYR A 86 -6.84 -4.30 -2.68
C TYR A 86 -7.57 -3.36 -1.71
N ILE A 87 -8.67 -2.75 -2.14
CA ILE A 87 -9.51 -1.89 -1.30
C ILE A 87 -10.02 -2.68 -0.09
N TRP A 88 -10.50 -3.91 -0.32
CA TRP A 88 -10.98 -4.77 0.76
C TRP A 88 -9.89 -5.12 1.78
N PHE A 89 -8.70 -5.48 1.32
CA PHE A 89 -7.58 -5.77 2.21
C PHE A 89 -7.16 -4.52 2.99
N PHE A 90 -7.04 -3.37 2.32
CA PHE A 90 -6.71 -2.10 2.96
C PHE A 90 -7.71 -1.72 4.06
N CYS A 91 -9.02 -1.88 3.81
CA CYS A 91 -10.07 -1.62 4.81
C CYS A 91 -9.82 -2.41 6.10
N ILE A 92 -9.60 -3.72 5.99
CA ILE A 92 -9.41 -4.57 7.17
C ILE A 92 -8.13 -4.19 7.92
N LEU A 93 -7.06 -3.94 7.17
CA LEU A 93 -5.78 -3.54 7.73
C LEU A 93 -5.88 -2.20 8.47
N TRP A 94 -6.53 -1.21 7.85
CA TRP A 94 -6.70 0.15 8.40
C TRP A 94 -7.54 0.13 9.68
N PHE A 95 -8.70 -0.53 9.67
CA PHE A 95 -9.53 -0.60 10.87
C PHE A 95 -8.84 -1.41 11.97
N SER A 96 -8.12 -2.48 11.64
CA SER A 96 -7.34 -3.22 12.64
C SER A 96 -6.25 -2.37 13.29
N TRP A 97 -5.49 -1.63 12.48
CA TRP A 97 -4.49 -0.68 12.95
C TRP A 97 -5.11 0.42 13.81
N TYR A 98 -6.19 1.03 13.34
CA TYR A 98 -6.86 2.16 14.00
C TYR A 98 -7.34 1.79 15.42
N GLN A 99 -7.85 0.57 15.62
CA GLN A 99 -8.23 0.09 16.95
C GLN A 99 -7.06 0.03 17.94
N VAL A 100 -5.93 -0.51 17.48
CA VAL A 100 -4.71 -0.58 18.29
C VAL A 100 -4.16 0.82 18.54
N ALA A 101 -4.21 1.70 17.54
CA ALA A 101 -3.76 3.08 17.66
C ALA A 101 -4.60 3.87 18.69
N LEU A 102 -5.92 3.72 18.66
CA LEU A 102 -6.82 4.33 19.64
C LEU A 102 -6.56 3.86 21.07
N PHE A 103 -6.16 2.60 21.25
CA PHE A 103 -5.77 2.07 22.55
C PHE A 103 -4.46 2.72 23.03
N ASP A 104 -3.44 2.72 22.19
CA ASP A 104 -2.11 3.25 22.54
C ASP A 104 -2.18 4.74 22.88
N VAL A 105 -2.87 5.55 22.07
CA VAL A 105 -2.97 7.00 22.29
C VAL A 105 -3.52 7.34 23.68
N ARG A 106 -4.36 6.47 24.24
CA ARG A 106 -4.98 6.71 25.56
C ARG A 106 -4.21 6.10 26.71
N TYR A 107 -3.59 4.95 26.51
CA TYR A 107 -3.11 4.11 27.61
C TYR A 107 -1.66 3.65 27.46
N SER A 108 -0.93 4.13 26.45
CA SER A 108 0.51 3.83 26.25
C SER A 108 1.39 4.28 27.43
N GLN A 109 0.92 5.25 28.23
CA GLN A 109 1.62 5.70 29.43
C GLN A 109 1.72 4.62 30.55
N TYR A 110 0.90 3.57 30.50
CA TYR A 110 0.96 2.44 31.44
C TYR A 110 1.90 1.35 30.90
N ASP A 111 3.19 1.46 31.20
CA ASP A 111 4.18 0.46 30.81
C ASP A 111 4.21 -0.70 31.80
N CYS A 112 3.49 -1.78 31.49
CA CYS A 112 3.55 -3.03 32.25
C CYS A 112 3.92 -4.21 31.34
N LEU A 113 4.46 -5.28 31.93
CA LEU A 113 4.86 -6.48 31.19
C LEU A 113 3.72 -7.04 30.32
N ILE A 114 2.49 -7.01 30.81
CA ILE A 114 1.32 -7.52 30.09
C ILE A 114 1.00 -6.65 28.87
N HIS A 115 1.13 -5.32 28.96
CA HIS A 115 0.96 -4.44 27.79
C HIS A 115 2.02 -4.73 26.71
N ARG A 116 3.26 -5.04 27.12
CA ARG A 116 4.33 -5.43 26.19
C ARG A 116 4.07 -6.79 25.53
N LEU A 117 3.64 -7.79 26.30
CA LEU A 117 3.26 -9.10 25.75
C LEU A 117 2.07 -8.99 24.78
N ALA A 118 1.07 -8.20 25.14
CA ALA A 118 -0.05 -7.90 24.25
C ALA A 118 0.42 -7.25 22.94
N LYS A 119 1.42 -6.35 22.99
CA LYS A 119 2.02 -5.77 21.79
C LYS A 119 2.72 -6.81 20.91
N VAL A 120 3.45 -7.76 21.49
CA VAL A 120 4.06 -8.87 20.75
C VAL A 120 2.99 -9.68 20.00
N VAL A 121 1.85 -9.95 20.65
CA VAL A 121 0.73 -10.63 19.98
C VAL A 121 0.17 -9.79 18.82
N GLN A 122 0.03 -8.47 18.99
CA GLN A 122 -0.43 -7.59 17.90
C GLN A 122 0.55 -7.54 16.72
N PHE A 123 1.88 -7.57 16.97
CA PHE A 123 2.87 -7.75 15.89
C PHE A 123 2.68 -9.10 15.18
N GLY A 124 2.46 -10.17 15.93
CA GLY A 124 2.14 -11.49 15.38
C GLY A 124 0.90 -11.46 14.48
N VAL A 125 -0.17 -10.78 14.90
CA VAL A 125 -1.38 -10.58 14.09
C VAL A 125 -1.04 -9.86 12.77
N MET A 126 -0.25 -8.79 12.80
CA MET A 126 0.16 -8.09 11.58
C MET A 126 1.00 -8.95 10.64
N ILE A 127 1.87 -9.83 11.17
CA ILE A 127 2.60 -10.81 10.35
C ILE A 127 1.65 -11.85 9.74
N MET A 128 0.64 -12.29 10.48
CA MET A 128 -0.37 -13.22 9.95
C MET A 128 -1.18 -12.61 8.82
N TYR A 129 -1.50 -11.32 8.89
CA TYR A 129 -2.12 -10.61 7.78
C TYR A 129 -1.24 -10.60 6.53
N ALA A 130 0.08 -10.43 6.68
CA ALA A 130 1.01 -10.41 5.56
C ALA A 130 1.20 -11.81 4.95
N ALA A 131 1.18 -12.85 5.80
CA ALA A 131 1.30 -14.24 5.37
C ALA A 131 0.06 -14.72 4.59
N VAL A 132 -1.13 -14.26 4.97
CA VAL A 132 -2.41 -14.71 4.37
C VAL A 132 -2.91 -13.77 3.27
N GLY A 133 -2.51 -12.50 3.28
CA GLY A 133 -2.86 -11.50 2.27
C GLY A 133 -2.72 -11.97 0.81
N PRO A 134 -1.68 -12.74 0.42
CA PRO A 134 -1.50 -13.25 -0.94
C PRO A 134 -2.57 -14.24 -1.42
N MET A 135 -3.36 -14.81 -0.50
CA MET A 135 -4.43 -15.75 -0.81
C MET A 135 -5.81 -15.08 -0.81
N PHE A 136 -5.86 -13.76 -0.66
CA PHE A 136 -7.08 -13.01 -0.45
C PHE A 136 -7.82 -12.74 -1.76
N LYS A 137 -8.81 -13.58 -2.09
CA LYS A 137 -9.64 -13.46 -3.31
C LYS A 137 -11.13 -13.42 -2.99
N LEU A 138 -11.63 -12.24 -2.60
CA LEU A 138 -13.05 -12.03 -2.32
C LEU A 138 -13.87 -11.86 -3.61
N GLY A 139 -15.07 -12.44 -3.64
CA GLY A 139 -16.07 -12.21 -4.69
C GLY A 139 -15.83 -12.95 -6.01
N GLU A 140 -14.78 -13.75 -6.12
CA GLU A 140 -14.58 -14.64 -7.27
C GLU A 140 -15.48 -15.87 -7.11
N SER A 141 -16.48 -16.00 -7.98
CA SER A 141 -17.41 -17.13 -8.00
C SER A 141 -16.61 -18.43 -8.18
N GLN A 142 -16.59 -19.30 -7.17
CA GLN A 142 -15.88 -20.59 -7.21
C GLN A 142 -16.51 -21.60 -8.20
N TYR A 143 -17.34 -21.17 -9.15
CA TYR A 143 -18.17 -22.03 -9.99
C TYR A 143 -17.52 -22.58 -11.26
N THR A 144 -16.19 -22.63 -11.37
CA THR A 144 -15.57 -23.23 -12.57
C THR A 144 -14.47 -24.23 -12.20
N LYS A 145 -14.70 -25.48 -12.64
CA LYS A 145 -13.88 -26.72 -12.60
C LYS A 145 -14.09 -27.66 -11.40
N GLN A 146 -15.00 -28.60 -11.64
CA GLN A 146 -15.61 -29.58 -10.73
C GLN A 146 -14.70 -30.74 -10.25
N ASN A 147 -13.53 -31.01 -10.83
CA ASN A 147 -12.83 -32.29 -10.60
C ASN A 147 -11.47 -32.21 -9.89
N GLU A 148 -10.96 -31.01 -9.59
CA GLU A 148 -9.80 -30.77 -8.71
C GLU A 148 -10.21 -29.95 -7.46
N TYR A 149 -11.48 -30.08 -7.11
CA TYR A 149 -12.24 -29.12 -6.31
C TYR A 149 -12.09 -29.35 -4.79
N ASP A 150 -11.99 -30.60 -4.33
CA ASP A 150 -12.09 -30.90 -2.88
C ASP A 150 -10.79 -30.64 -2.07
N ARG A 151 -9.61 -30.59 -2.69
CA ARG A 151 -8.34 -30.28 -1.97
C ARG A 151 -8.04 -28.78 -1.91
N ASN A 152 -8.35 -28.03 -2.97
CA ASN A 152 -8.14 -26.58 -3.00
C ASN A 152 -9.23 -25.81 -2.26
N LEU A 153 -10.48 -26.30 -2.22
CA LEU A 153 -11.57 -25.68 -1.45
C LEU A 153 -11.28 -25.70 0.06
N ASN A 154 -10.76 -26.82 0.58
CA ASN A 154 -10.33 -26.94 1.97
C ASN A 154 -9.17 -26.00 2.31
N SER A 155 -8.24 -25.79 1.36
CA SER A 155 -7.10 -24.88 1.54
C SER A 155 -7.53 -23.40 1.49
N ALA A 156 -8.36 -22.99 0.53
CA ALA A 156 -8.88 -21.63 0.44
C ALA A 156 -9.73 -21.24 1.67
N ASN A 157 -10.62 -22.14 2.11
CA ASN A 157 -11.39 -21.97 3.34
C ASN A 157 -10.49 -21.91 4.59
N SER A 158 -9.35 -22.60 4.58
CA SER A 158 -8.39 -22.53 5.68
C SER A 158 -7.74 -21.15 5.82
N TYR A 159 -7.39 -20.48 4.71
CA TYR A 159 -6.76 -19.15 4.74
C TYR A 159 -7.72 -18.08 5.28
N TYR A 160 -8.97 -18.04 4.82
CA TYR A 160 -9.99 -17.14 5.38
C TYR A 160 -10.27 -17.43 6.86
N GLY A 161 -10.22 -18.70 7.24
CA GLY A 161 -10.29 -19.12 8.64
C GLY A 161 -9.14 -18.55 9.49
N VAL A 162 -7.89 -18.70 9.04
CA VAL A 162 -6.70 -18.16 9.73
C VAL A 162 -6.76 -16.63 9.83
N PHE A 163 -7.22 -15.96 8.77
CA PHE A 163 -7.41 -14.50 8.78
C PHE A 163 -8.45 -14.08 9.81
N THR A 164 -9.58 -14.79 9.88
CA THR A 164 -10.65 -14.54 10.87
C THR A 164 -10.17 -14.80 12.30
N LEU A 165 -9.38 -15.85 12.53
CA LEU A 165 -8.77 -16.13 13.84
C LEU A 165 -7.78 -15.03 14.24
N SER A 166 -7.07 -14.45 13.28
CA SER A 166 -6.15 -13.33 13.53
C SER A 166 -6.92 -12.07 13.96
N LEU A 167 -8.04 -11.75 13.29
CA LEU A 167 -8.95 -10.68 13.71
C LEU A 167 -9.53 -10.92 15.11
N MET A 168 -10.01 -12.14 15.38
CA MET A 168 -10.50 -12.55 16.70
C MET A 168 -9.43 -12.35 17.78
N THR A 169 -8.21 -12.83 17.53
CA THR A 169 -7.08 -12.72 18.46
C THR A 169 -6.77 -11.27 18.78
N SER A 170 -6.73 -10.39 17.77
CA SER A 170 -6.53 -8.95 17.98
C SER A 170 -7.59 -8.35 18.91
N ARG A 171 -8.87 -8.72 18.75
CA ARG A 171 -9.97 -8.21 19.59
C ARG A 171 -9.95 -8.78 21.01
N LEU A 172 -9.58 -10.04 21.19
CA LEU A 172 -9.39 -10.63 22.52
C LEU A 172 -8.26 -9.94 23.28
N VAL A 173 -7.15 -9.64 22.60
CA VAL A 173 -6.03 -8.90 23.20
C VAL A 173 -6.46 -7.49 23.62
N LEU A 174 -7.18 -6.76 22.76
CA LEU A 174 -7.70 -5.44 23.11
C LEU A 174 -8.69 -5.52 24.30
N ALA A 175 -9.62 -6.47 24.28
CA ALA A 175 -10.55 -6.68 25.38
C ALA A 175 -9.83 -6.95 26.71
N LEU A 176 -8.78 -7.77 26.69
CA LEU A 176 -7.94 -8.05 27.86
C LEU A 176 -7.21 -6.79 28.34
N GLN A 177 -6.62 -6.01 27.44
CA GLN A 177 -5.94 -4.76 27.79
C GLN A 177 -6.89 -3.74 28.43
N TYR A 178 -8.08 -3.54 27.84
CA TYR A 178 -9.10 -2.66 28.43
C TYR A 178 -9.65 -3.19 29.76
N TYR A 179 -9.74 -4.52 29.92
CA TYR A 179 -10.14 -5.15 31.18
C TYR A 179 -9.13 -4.89 32.31
N ILE A 180 -7.83 -5.03 32.02
CA ILE A 180 -6.76 -4.74 32.99
C ILE A 180 -6.85 -3.27 33.43
N ILE A 181 -6.98 -2.33 32.48
CA ILE A 181 -7.08 -0.90 32.79
C ILE A 181 -8.34 -0.60 33.62
N ARG A 182 -9.47 -1.26 33.33
CA ARG A 182 -10.69 -1.15 34.14
C ARG A 182 -10.47 -1.64 35.58
N ARG A 183 -9.68 -2.70 35.77
CA ARG A 183 -9.35 -3.23 37.10
C ARG A 183 -8.51 -2.23 37.87
N GLU A 184 -7.49 -1.64 37.24
CA GLU A 184 -6.63 -0.63 37.87
C GLU A 184 -7.38 0.69 38.14
N SER A 185 -8.28 1.10 37.25
CA SER A 185 -9.10 2.31 37.44
C SER A 185 -10.09 2.20 38.61
N LYS A 186 -10.31 0.99 39.15
CA LYS A 186 -11.07 0.76 40.40
C LYS A 186 -10.60 1.64 41.55
N TYR A 187 -9.30 1.86 41.64
CA TYR A 187 -8.68 2.53 42.78
C TYR A 187 -8.42 4.01 42.51
N SER A 188 -8.29 4.42 41.24
CA SER A 188 -7.88 5.78 40.87
C SER A 188 -9.03 6.66 40.35
N ASN A 189 -9.90 6.17 39.46
CA ASN A 189 -10.99 6.98 38.88
C ASN A 189 -12.24 6.13 38.56
N PRO A 190 -13.28 6.16 39.43
CA PRO A 190 -14.46 5.31 39.26
C PRO A 190 -15.33 5.70 38.06
N SER A 191 -15.27 6.94 37.58
CA SER A 191 -16.12 7.42 36.49
C SER A 191 -15.64 6.94 35.11
N ALA A 192 -14.36 6.62 34.95
CA ALA A 192 -13.80 6.01 33.74
C ALA A 192 -14.25 4.54 33.51
N ARG A 193 -14.94 3.92 34.48
CA ARG A 193 -15.34 2.51 34.41
C ARG A 193 -16.43 2.23 33.40
N LYS A 194 -17.41 3.12 33.25
CA LYS A 194 -18.52 2.94 32.31
C LYS A 194 -18.03 2.88 30.85
N PRO A 195 -17.25 3.87 30.34
CA PRO A 195 -16.76 3.82 28.98
C PRO A 195 -15.83 2.62 28.73
N LEU A 196 -14.97 2.26 29.68
CA LEU A 196 -14.16 1.04 29.58
C LEU A 196 -15.01 -0.24 29.53
N ALA A 197 -16.18 -0.28 30.18
CA ALA A 197 -17.09 -1.42 30.12
C ALA A 197 -17.59 -1.64 28.69
N VAL A 198 -18.03 -0.55 28.07
CA VAL A 198 -18.56 -0.56 26.72
C VAL A 198 -17.51 -1.07 25.74
N LEU A 199 -16.26 -0.58 25.84
CA LEU A 199 -15.17 -1.04 24.98
C LEU A 199 -14.88 -2.53 25.13
N ILE A 200 -14.79 -3.04 26.37
CA ILE A 200 -14.60 -4.48 26.62
C ILE A 200 -15.74 -5.27 25.99
N THR A 201 -16.99 -4.88 26.24
CA THR A 201 -18.17 -5.56 25.66
C THR A 201 -18.12 -5.56 24.14
N VAL A 202 -17.80 -4.43 23.51
CA VAL A 202 -17.71 -4.31 22.05
C VAL A 202 -16.65 -5.25 21.47
N TYR A 203 -15.44 -5.26 22.02
CA TYR A 203 -14.37 -6.12 21.50
C TYR A 203 -14.60 -7.61 21.80
N THR A 204 -15.21 -7.96 22.95
CA THR A 204 -15.60 -9.36 23.22
C THR A 204 -16.71 -9.84 22.30
N LEU A 205 -17.68 -8.97 21.97
CA LEU A 205 -18.73 -9.27 21.01
C LEU A 205 -18.16 -9.43 19.61
N ALA A 206 -17.27 -8.53 19.19
CA ALA A 206 -16.57 -8.63 17.90
C ALA A 206 -15.76 -9.94 17.81
N ALA A 207 -15.00 -10.29 18.86
CA ALA A 207 -14.28 -11.56 18.92
C ALA A 207 -15.22 -12.77 18.80
N THR A 208 -16.39 -12.73 19.46
CA THR A 208 -17.39 -13.79 19.37
C THR A 208 -17.95 -13.92 17.95
N VAL A 209 -18.24 -12.80 17.28
CA VAL A 209 -18.70 -12.80 15.88
C VAL A 209 -17.64 -13.38 14.95
N TYR A 210 -16.36 -13.03 15.12
CA TYR A 210 -15.27 -13.62 14.34
C TYR A 210 -15.09 -15.11 14.63
N PHE A 211 -15.22 -15.55 15.89
CA PHE A 211 -15.19 -16.98 16.22
C PHE A 211 -16.31 -17.76 15.53
N ILE A 212 -17.52 -17.20 15.49
CA ILE A 212 -18.65 -17.79 14.76
C ILE A 212 -18.35 -17.81 13.25
N ALA A 213 -17.84 -16.71 12.68
CA ALA A 213 -17.48 -16.61 11.27
C ALA A 213 -16.42 -17.66 10.86
N TYR A 214 -15.46 -17.97 11.73
CA TYR A 214 -14.47 -19.03 11.50
C TYR A 214 -15.11 -20.41 11.22
N PHE A 215 -16.15 -20.78 11.97
CA PHE A 215 -16.87 -22.03 11.71
C PHE A 215 -17.62 -22.02 10.38
N PHE A 216 -18.16 -20.87 9.96
CA PHE A 216 -18.81 -20.74 8.66
C PHE A 216 -17.81 -20.89 7.49
N PHE A 217 -16.61 -20.32 7.62
CA PHE A 217 -15.55 -20.52 6.63
C PHE A 217 -15.09 -21.98 6.55
N THR A 218 -14.91 -22.64 7.70
CA THR A 218 -14.37 -24.01 7.74
C THR A 218 -15.38 -25.10 7.39
N LYS A 219 -16.67 -24.94 7.74
CA LYS A 219 -17.67 -26.00 7.56
C LYS A 219 -18.61 -25.82 6.38
N SER A 220 -19.04 -24.60 6.09
CA SER A 220 -20.15 -24.38 5.16
C SER A 220 -19.72 -23.76 3.83
N GLY A 221 -18.46 -23.29 3.71
CA GLY A 221 -18.00 -22.56 2.52
C GLY A 221 -18.87 -21.35 2.16
N ASN A 222 -19.59 -20.79 3.14
CA ASN A 222 -20.63 -19.80 2.86
C ASN A 222 -20.00 -18.47 2.49
N SER A 223 -20.30 -18.01 1.28
CA SER A 223 -19.82 -16.76 0.70
C SER A 223 -20.35 -15.50 1.38
N LEU A 224 -21.12 -15.58 2.47
CA LEU A 224 -21.56 -14.41 3.24
C LEU A 224 -20.72 -14.16 4.49
N ALA A 225 -19.87 -15.11 4.91
CA ALA A 225 -19.10 -14.97 6.14
C ALA A 225 -18.09 -13.80 6.11
N TRP A 226 -17.56 -13.46 4.93
CA TRP A 226 -16.63 -12.33 4.77
C TRP A 226 -17.29 -10.96 4.99
N ILE A 227 -18.62 -10.85 4.83
CA ILE A 227 -19.36 -9.61 5.13
C ILE A 227 -19.18 -9.21 6.59
N SER A 228 -19.00 -10.19 7.50
CA SER A 228 -18.77 -9.92 8.92
C SER A 228 -17.56 -9.02 9.15
N TRP A 229 -16.49 -9.16 8.35
CA TRP A 229 -15.28 -8.33 8.47
C TRP A 229 -15.56 -6.86 8.16
N PHE A 230 -16.35 -6.60 7.11
CA PHE A 230 -16.65 -5.24 6.64
C PHE A 230 -17.78 -4.55 7.39
N VAL A 231 -18.59 -5.31 8.14
CA VAL A 231 -19.62 -4.74 9.01
C VAL A 231 -19.07 -4.52 10.42
N VAL A 232 -18.41 -5.53 11.00
CA VAL A 232 -17.95 -5.46 12.40
C VAL A 232 -16.85 -4.42 12.56
N ALA A 233 -15.84 -4.40 11.68
CA ALA A 233 -14.67 -3.54 11.85
C ALA A 233 -14.97 -2.02 11.81
N PRO A 234 -15.81 -1.51 10.90
CA PRO A 234 -16.23 -0.11 10.95
C PRO A 234 -17.13 0.19 12.15
N LEU A 235 -18.07 -0.71 12.48
CA LEU A 235 -18.98 -0.52 13.62
C LEU A 235 -18.23 -0.40 14.96
N GLU A 236 -17.29 -1.30 15.23
CA GLU A 236 -16.46 -1.21 16.44
C GLU A 236 -15.58 0.05 16.43
N SER A 237 -15.13 0.52 15.26
CA SER A 237 -14.35 1.77 15.10
C SER A 237 -15.16 3.01 15.39
N ILE A 238 -16.41 3.05 14.92
CA ILE A 238 -17.35 4.13 15.23
C ILE A 238 -17.61 4.15 16.74
N ILE A 239 -17.95 3.00 17.33
CA ILE A 239 -18.25 2.93 18.77
C ILE A 239 -17.02 3.30 19.61
N ALA A 240 -15.83 2.78 19.29
CA ALA A 240 -14.60 3.09 20.02
C ALA A 240 -14.23 4.58 19.94
N THR A 241 -14.43 5.20 18.78
CA THR A 241 -14.24 6.65 18.57
C THR A 241 -15.28 7.47 19.33
N CYS A 242 -16.55 7.06 19.31
CA CYS A 242 -17.61 7.71 20.08
C CYS A 242 -17.32 7.67 21.60
N VAL A 243 -16.89 6.51 22.11
CA VAL A 243 -16.51 6.34 23.53
C VAL A 243 -15.23 7.10 23.88
N ALA A 244 -14.31 7.30 22.94
CA ALA A 244 -13.16 8.22 23.08
C ALA A 244 -13.58 9.63 23.44
N CYS A 245 -14.70 10.04 22.86
CA CYS A 245 -15.05 11.44 22.77
C CYS A 245 -15.96 11.88 23.91
N THR A 246 -16.56 10.95 24.65
CA THR A 246 -17.45 11.24 25.79
C THR A 246 -16.71 11.38 27.12
N SER A 247 -15.40 11.11 27.16
CA SER A 247 -14.56 11.29 28.36
C SER A 247 -14.02 12.73 28.53
N HIS A 248 -14.55 13.70 27.77
CA HIS A 248 -14.23 15.13 27.91
C HIS A 248 -15.53 15.96 27.99
N GLU A 249 -15.57 16.94 28.89
CA GLU A 249 -16.72 17.82 29.13
C GLU A 249 -17.26 18.46 27.85
N VAL A 250 -18.54 18.23 27.56
CA VAL A 250 -19.24 18.85 26.43
C VAL A 250 -19.79 20.20 26.86
N ASN A 251 -19.37 21.26 26.18
CA ASN A 251 -19.82 22.64 26.39
C ASN A 251 -21.36 22.74 26.41
N PRO A 252 -21.97 23.24 27.51
CA PRO A 252 -23.42 23.18 27.72
C PRO A 252 -24.25 24.03 26.75
N LYS A 253 -23.64 24.96 26.00
CA LYS A 253 -24.38 25.89 25.12
C LYS A 253 -24.81 25.31 23.78
N ILE A 254 -24.12 24.30 23.24
CA ILE A 254 -24.49 23.63 21.97
C ILE A 254 -25.59 22.56 22.22
N LEU A 255 -25.76 22.15 23.48
CA LEU A 255 -26.62 21.04 23.89
C LEU A 255 -28.05 21.46 24.30
N SER A 256 -28.43 22.73 24.10
CA SER A 256 -29.78 23.23 24.38
C SER A 256 -30.80 22.92 23.28
N HIS A 257 -30.34 22.61 22.06
CA HIS A 257 -31.21 22.45 20.90
C HIS A 257 -31.69 21.01 20.65
N LEU A 258 -31.22 20.00 21.39
CA LEU A 258 -31.58 18.58 21.17
C LEU A 258 -31.84 17.82 22.50
N PRO A 259 -32.95 18.09 23.20
CA PRO A 259 -33.24 17.51 24.52
C PRO A 259 -33.43 15.98 24.51
N TYR A 260 -33.88 15.41 23.39
CA TYR A 260 -34.06 13.96 23.23
C TYR A 260 -32.74 13.21 23.07
N LEU A 261 -31.77 13.81 22.39
CA LEU A 261 -30.43 13.26 22.22
C LEU A 261 -29.65 13.31 23.56
N LYS A 262 -29.84 14.37 24.35
CA LYS A 262 -29.31 14.48 25.73
C LYS A 262 -29.84 13.37 26.64
N LYS A 263 -31.12 13.00 26.54
CA LYS A 263 -31.73 11.97 27.40
C LYS A 263 -31.22 10.57 27.05
N LEU A 264 -31.03 10.26 25.76
CA LEU A 264 -30.49 8.98 25.31
C LEU A 264 -28.98 8.85 25.64
N ILE A 265 -28.19 9.91 25.43
CA ILE A 265 -26.75 9.92 25.70
C ILE A 265 -26.44 9.96 27.21
N ASN A 266 -27.20 10.73 28.00
CA ASN A 266 -27.05 10.74 29.46
C ASN A 266 -27.51 9.44 30.12
N ALA A 267 -28.59 8.82 29.62
CA ALA A 267 -29.07 7.54 30.15
C ALA A 267 -28.11 6.38 29.88
N LEU A 268 -27.34 6.45 28.78
CA LEU A 268 -26.46 5.36 28.38
C LEU A 268 -25.00 5.53 28.84
N ILE A 269 -24.47 6.75 29.02
CA ILE A 269 -22.99 6.93 29.10
C ILE A 269 -22.44 7.82 30.22
N LEU A 270 -23.14 8.85 30.73
CA LEU A 270 -22.42 9.87 31.53
C LEU A 270 -22.48 9.65 33.05
N GLY A 271 -21.35 9.18 33.60
CA GLY A 271 -20.88 9.56 34.92
C GLY A 271 -19.81 10.64 34.75
N GLU A 272 -19.99 11.75 35.44
CA GLU A 272 -19.09 12.91 35.45
C GLU A 272 -17.65 12.46 35.79
N SER A 273 -16.70 12.72 34.90
CA SER A 273 -15.28 12.48 35.18
C SER A 273 -14.44 13.65 34.69
N ASP A 274 -14.00 14.45 35.62
CA ASP A 274 -12.82 15.28 35.46
C ASP A 274 -11.57 14.39 35.40
N LYS A 275 -10.65 14.75 34.48
CA LYS A 275 -9.25 14.30 34.39
C LYS A 275 -9.01 12.85 33.93
N PHE A 276 -9.18 12.61 32.63
CA PHE A 276 -8.27 11.74 31.86
C PHE A 276 -8.10 12.41 30.48
N SER A 277 -7.07 13.26 30.36
CA SER A 277 -6.83 14.05 29.15
C SER A 277 -6.53 13.12 28.00
N PHE A 278 -7.48 12.94 27.08
CA PHE A 278 -7.18 12.36 25.78
C PHE A 278 -6.18 13.28 25.10
N SER A 279 -4.96 12.79 24.84
CA SER A 279 -4.01 13.58 24.06
C SER A 279 -4.45 13.60 22.61
N ASN A 280 -5.29 14.59 22.32
CA ASN A 280 -5.74 14.92 20.97
C ASN A 280 -4.56 15.06 20.00
N LYS A 281 -3.41 15.51 20.51
CA LYS A 281 -2.18 15.71 19.75
C LYS A 281 -1.58 14.38 19.30
N LEU A 282 -1.57 13.37 20.17
CA LEU A 282 -0.95 12.07 19.87
C LEU A 282 -1.73 11.28 18.80
N LEU A 283 -3.08 11.35 18.77
CA LEU A 283 -3.84 10.73 17.67
C LEU A 283 -3.55 11.40 16.33
N VAL A 284 -3.50 12.74 16.34
CA VAL A 284 -3.19 13.53 15.14
C VAL A 284 -1.78 13.19 14.64
N GLU A 285 -0.82 13.11 15.55
CA GLU A 285 0.56 12.73 15.26
C GLU A 285 0.66 11.31 14.69
N ARG A 286 -0.09 10.33 15.21
CA ARG A 286 -0.08 8.97 14.66
C ARG A 286 -0.70 8.87 13.26
N LEU A 287 -1.78 9.60 13.02
CA LEU A 287 -2.40 9.62 11.69
C LEU A 287 -1.50 10.31 10.65
N SER A 288 -0.80 11.39 11.04
CA SER A 288 0.16 12.06 10.17
C SER A 288 1.43 11.24 9.94
N LEU A 289 1.94 10.55 10.97
CA LEU A 289 3.05 9.60 10.82
C LEU A 289 2.66 8.43 9.91
N LEU A 290 1.43 7.91 10.03
CA LEU A 290 0.94 6.87 9.11
C LEU A 290 0.87 7.41 7.67
N THR A 291 0.46 8.66 7.47
CA THR A 291 0.47 9.31 6.14
C THR A 291 1.88 9.37 5.57
N LEU A 292 2.87 9.76 6.38
CA LEU A 292 4.28 9.79 5.98
C LEU A 292 4.79 8.40 5.59
N ILE A 293 4.42 7.38 6.37
CA ILE A 293 4.79 5.98 6.08
C ILE A 293 4.17 5.52 4.75
N ILE A 294 2.90 5.86 4.49
CA ILE A 294 2.22 5.56 3.22
C ILE A 294 2.91 6.27 2.04
N LEU A 295 3.28 7.55 2.18
CA LEU A 295 4.05 8.26 1.16
C LEU A 295 5.42 7.60 0.91
N GLY A 296 6.06 7.11 1.98
CA GLY A 296 7.30 6.34 1.90
C GLY A 296 7.15 5.04 1.09
N GLU A 297 6.04 4.33 1.24
CA GLU A 297 5.71 3.18 0.37
C GLU A 297 5.58 3.58 -1.10
N GLY A 298 4.98 4.75 -1.37
CA GLY A 298 4.91 5.27 -2.73
C GLY A 298 6.27 5.54 -3.34
N ALA A 299 7.20 6.10 -2.59
CA ALA A 299 8.59 6.27 -3.03
C ALA A 299 9.26 4.92 -3.32
N ILE A 300 9.06 3.91 -2.47
CA ILE A 300 9.56 2.54 -2.70
C ILE A 300 8.93 1.93 -3.97
N SER A 301 7.64 2.13 -4.18
CA SER A 301 6.89 1.62 -5.34
C SER A 301 7.37 2.23 -6.65
N ILE A 302 7.69 3.54 -6.68
CA ILE A 302 8.32 4.21 -7.82
C ILE A 302 9.72 3.63 -8.07
N ALA A 303 10.54 3.51 -7.03
CA ALA A 303 11.89 2.94 -7.15
C ALA A 303 11.87 1.51 -7.71
N LYS A 304 10.88 0.69 -7.32
CA LYS A 304 10.68 -0.65 -7.89
C LYS A 304 10.34 -0.61 -9.38
N GLN A 305 9.59 0.38 -9.86
CA GLN A 305 9.33 0.50 -11.31
C GLN A 305 10.62 0.84 -12.06
N CYS A 306 11.47 1.72 -11.52
CA CYS A 306 12.79 1.99 -12.09
C CYS A 306 13.66 0.73 -12.14
N GLN A 307 13.61 -0.12 -11.10
CA GLN A 307 14.34 -1.39 -11.08
C GLN A 307 13.81 -2.36 -12.14
N ILE A 308 12.49 -2.43 -12.35
CA ILE A 308 11.90 -3.28 -13.40
C ILE A 308 12.37 -2.81 -14.79
N ILE A 309 12.36 -1.51 -15.05
CA ILE A 309 12.85 -0.94 -16.31
C ILE A 309 14.35 -1.20 -16.49
N ALA A 310 15.13 -1.21 -15.42
CA ALA A 310 16.57 -1.47 -15.49
C ALA A 310 16.92 -2.97 -15.61
N ASP A 311 16.14 -3.86 -14.99
CA ASP A 311 16.41 -5.31 -14.97
C ASP A 311 15.93 -5.99 -16.26
N LEU A 312 14.82 -5.54 -16.86
CA LEU A 312 14.29 -6.14 -18.08
C LEU A 312 14.92 -5.52 -19.32
N TRP A 313 15.55 -6.35 -20.16
CA TRP A 313 16.17 -5.94 -21.42
C TRP A 313 15.14 -5.43 -22.44
N THR A 314 13.90 -5.88 -22.33
CA THR A 314 12.75 -5.45 -23.13
C THR A 314 12.44 -3.98 -22.92
N PHE A 315 12.61 -3.46 -21.70
CA PHE A 315 12.29 -2.08 -21.37
C PHE A 315 13.53 -1.19 -21.49
N SER A 316 13.57 -0.36 -22.53
CA SER A 316 14.63 0.65 -22.65
C SER A 316 14.31 1.92 -21.85
N TRP A 317 15.36 2.60 -21.38
CA TRP A 317 15.27 3.98 -20.92
C TRP A 317 14.97 4.94 -22.08
N SER A 318 13.82 5.60 -22.03
CA SER A 318 13.40 6.63 -22.99
C SER A 318 13.21 7.97 -22.28
N ALA A 319 13.22 9.08 -23.04
CA ALA A 319 12.92 10.40 -22.49
C ALA A 319 11.53 10.45 -21.83
N THR A 320 10.54 9.78 -22.42
CA THR A 320 9.17 9.66 -21.88
C THR A 320 9.20 9.01 -20.49
N ASN A 321 9.89 7.87 -20.34
CA ASN A 321 9.98 7.15 -19.06
C ASN A 321 10.64 8.01 -17.97
N VAL A 322 11.71 8.75 -18.32
CA VAL A 322 12.41 9.63 -17.38
C VAL A 322 11.52 10.78 -16.92
N ILE A 323 10.76 11.39 -17.83
CA ILE A 323 9.82 12.46 -17.52
C ILE A 323 8.69 11.95 -16.62
N ASP A 324 8.13 10.77 -16.90
CA ASP A 324 7.06 10.18 -16.08
C ASP A 324 7.54 9.88 -14.66
N ILE A 325 8.77 9.37 -14.49
CA ILE A 325 9.37 9.15 -13.16
C ILE A 325 9.55 10.49 -12.43
N PHE A 326 10.04 11.53 -13.11
CA PHE A 326 10.21 12.86 -12.51
C PHE A 326 8.85 13.44 -12.06
N CYS A 327 7.84 13.39 -12.91
CA CYS A 327 6.47 13.82 -12.60
C CYS A 327 5.90 13.02 -11.41
N SER A 328 6.15 11.72 -11.35
CA SER A 328 5.71 10.85 -10.26
C SER A 328 6.31 11.25 -8.91
N VAL A 329 7.62 11.54 -8.87
CA VAL A 329 8.30 12.03 -7.66
C VAL A 329 7.76 13.42 -7.27
N LEU A 330 7.55 14.30 -8.24
CA LEU A 330 6.99 15.63 -8.00
C LEU A 330 5.57 15.55 -7.41
N ILE A 331 4.71 14.66 -7.90
CA ILE A 331 3.37 14.44 -7.36
C ILE A 331 3.45 13.99 -5.90
N VAL A 332 4.29 13.01 -5.57
CA VAL A 332 4.46 12.54 -4.18
C VAL A 332 4.98 13.66 -3.27
N TYR A 333 5.92 14.47 -3.75
CA TYR A 333 6.45 15.63 -3.02
C TYR A 333 5.38 16.71 -2.82
N CYS A 334 4.59 17.03 -3.84
CA CYS A 334 3.47 17.96 -3.72
C CYS A 334 2.40 17.45 -2.74
N LEU A 335 2.09 16.15 -2.73
CA LEU A 335 1.17 15.55 -1.75
C LEU A 335 1.73 15.66 -0.33
N TYR A 336 3.03 15.45 -0.16
CA TYR A 336 3.71 15.67 1.12
C TYR A 336 3.56 17.12 1.59
N LEU A 337 3.91 18.10 0.74
CA LEU A 337 3.81 19.53 1.08
C LEU A 337 2.37 19.93 1.42
N LEU A 338 1.41 19.58 0.55
CA LEU A 338 0.00 19.90 0.76
C LEU A 338 -0.54 19.35 2.09
N TYR A 339 -0.11 18.15 2.48
CA TYR A 339 -0.54 17.56 3.74
C TYR A 339 0.15 18.20 4.95
N PHE A 340 1.48 18.26 4.96
CA PHE A 340 2.23 18.71 6.14
C PHE A 340 2.20 20.23 6.35
N ASP A 341 2.19 21.04 5.29
CA ASP A 341 2.04 22.50 5.40
C ASP A 341 0.69 22.85 6.04
N TRP A 342 -0.36 22.08 5.70
CA TRP A 342 -1.68 22.24 6.31
C TRP A 342 -1.69 21.79 7.79
N MET A 343 -0.98 20.71 8.12
CA MET A 343 -0.89 20.17 9.48
C MET A 343 -0.10 21.06 10.45
N GLU A 344 0.91 21.79 9.96
CA GLU A 344 1.72 22.72 10.77
C GLU A 344 1.00 24.06 11.04
N GLY A 345 -0.10 24.34 10.33
CA GLY A 345 -0.83 25.58 10.41
C GLY A 345 -1.48 25.86 11.78
N PRO A 346 -1.64 27.14 12.16
CA PRO A 346 -2.28 27.54 13.43
C PRO A 346 -3.73 27.04 13.56
N ALA A 347 -4.41 26.83 12.44
CA ALA A 347 -5.77 26.30 12.39
C ALA A 347 -5.91 24.88 12.97
N MET A 348 -4.83 24.08 12.96
CA MET A 348 -4.80 22.73 13.53
C MET A 348 -4.68 22.76 15.06
N ARG A 349 -3.92 23.73 15.60
CA ARG A 349 -3.66 23.89 17.04
C ARG A 349 -4.91 24.28 17.84
N GLU A 350 -5.89 24.88 17.17
CA GLU A 350 -7.14 25.37 17.77
C GLU A 350 -8.39 24.56 17.34
N MET A 351 -8.22 23.34 16.79
CA MET A 351 -9.37 22.56 16.35
C MET A 351 -10.26 22.12 17.52
N GLY A 352 -11.53 22.53 17.45
CA GLY A 352 -12.56 22.04 18.36
C GLY A 352 -12.82 20.53 18.22
N HIS A 353 -13.29 19.91 19.31
CA HIS A 353 -13.44 18.45 19.42
C HIS A 353 -14.30 17.81 18.34
N LEU A 354 -15.36 18.47 17.85
CA LEU A 354 -16.21 17.92 16.77
C LEU A 354 -15.47 17.88 15.42
N ARG A 355 -14.72 18.94 15.12
CA ARG A 355 -13.93 19.03 13.90
C ARG A 355 -12.86 17.94 13.86
N GLN A 356 -12.24 17.65 15.00
CA GLN A 356 -11.26 16.58 15.12
C GLN A 356 -11.87 15.18 14.93
N ARG A 357 -13.10 14.93 15.38
CA ARG A 357 -13.81 13.64 15.16
C ARG A 357 -14.05 13.36 13.68
N ILE A 358 -14.56 14.38 12.99
CA ILE A 358 -14.77 14.34 11.56
C ILE A 358 -13.43 14.16 10.86
N TRP A 359 -12.40 14.90 11.28
CA TRP A 359 -11.05 14.80 10.74
C TRP A 359 -10.45 13.39 10.87
N ALA A 360 -10.50 12.77 12.06
CA ALA A 360 -9.99 11.41 12.27
C ALA A 360 -10.76 10.36 11.45
N SER A 361 -12.06 10.57 11.25
CA SER A 361 -12.89 9.69 10.42
C SER A 361 -12.62 9.88 8.92
N LEU A 362 -12.35 11.11 8.48
CA LEU A 362 -11.99 11.44 7.11
C LEU A 362 -10.56 11.01 6.73
N HIS A 363 -9.71 10.66 7.71
CA HIS A 363 -8.40 10.08 7.41
C HIS A 363 -8.49 8.70 6.77
N PHE A 364 -9.54 7.92 7.06
CA PHE A 364 -9.75 6.65 6.39
C PHE A 364 -9.91 6.80 4.86
N PRO A 365 -10.90 7.55 4.34
CA PRO A 365 -11.03 7.74 2.91
C PRO A 365 -9.81 8.47 2.32
N PHE A 366 -9.21 9.42 3.04
CA PHE A 366 -7.98 10.08 2.60
C PHE A 366 -6.83 9.09 2.39
N HIS A 367 -6.50 8.24 3.37
CA HIS A 367 -5.44 7.22 3.21
C HIS A 367 -5.79 6.22 2.11
N LEU A 368 -7.05 5.82 1.99
CA LEU A 368 -7.49 4.94 0.90
C LEU A 368 -7.20 5.58 -0.46
N PHE A 369 -7.62 6.82 -0.69
CA PHE A 369 -7.34 7.53 -1.94
C PHE A 369 -5.86 7.77 -2.16
N LEU A 370 -5.10 8.08 -1.11
CA LEU A 370 -3.66 8.29 -1.19
C LEU A 370 -2.93 7.04 -1.68
N VAL A 371 -3.24 5.90 -1.08
CA VAL A 371 -2.65 4.62 -1.46
C VAL A 371 -3.07 4.22 -2.88
N LEU A 372 -4.33 4.44 -3.25
CA LEU A 372 -4.80 4.18 -4.62
C LEU A 372 -4.12 5.09 -5.66
N ALA A 373 -3.91 6.36 -5.33
CA ALA A 373 -3.18 7.30 -6.19
C ALA A 373 -1.74 6.83 -6.41
N ILE A 374 -1.07 6.36 -5.36
CA ILE A 374 0.27 5.76 -5.44
C ILE A 374 0.28 4.53 -6.34
N GLN A 375 -0.71 3.63 -6.23
CA GLN A 375 -0.81 2.48 -7.15
C GLN A 375 -1.01 2.93 -8.61
N GLY A 376 -1.82 3.96 -8.84
CA GLY A 376 -2.01 4.56 -10.16
C GLY A 376 -0.71 5.09 -10.76
N ILE A 377 0.07 5.86 -9.98
CA ILE A 377 1.37 6.39 -10.39
C ILE A 377 2.32 5.27 -10.83
N LYS A 378 2.39 4.17 -10.05
CA LYS A 378 3.18 2.98 -10.40
C LYS A 378 2.80 2.41 -11.76
N LEU A 379 1.50 2.29 -12.04
CA LEU A 379 1.01 1.74 -13.30
C LEU A 379 1.30 2.67 -14.48
N SER A 380 1.21 3.99 -14.29
CA SER A 380 1.52 4.97 -15.33
C SER A 380 2.96 4.87 -15.82
N ILE A 381 3.93 4.69 -14.92
CA ILE A 381 5.35 4.53 -15.29
C ILE A 381 5.54 3.28 -16.17
N LEU A 382 4.95 2.15 -15.74
CA LEU A 382 5.12 0.88 -16.44
C LEU A 382 4.34 0.84 -17.77
N TRP A 383 3.19 1.50 -17.83
CA TRP A 383 2.43 1.72 -19.07
C TRP A 383 3.25 2.50 -20.09
N SER A 384 3.89 3.60 -19.66
CA SER A 384 4.75 4.40 -20.53
C SER A 384 5.88 3.57 -21.13
N ALA A 385 6.57 2.80 -20.29
CA ALA A 385 7.61 1.87 -20.73
C ALA A 385 7.08 0.82 -21.73
N ALA A 386 5.90 0.25 -21.49
CA ALA A 386 5.26 -0.67 -22.41
C ALA A 386 4.98 -0.01 -23.77
N THR A 387 4.35 1.16 -23.77
CA THR A 387 3.97 1.86 -25.00
C THR A 387 5.16 2.28 -25.85
N GLU A 388 6.27 2.71 -25.24
CA GLU A 388 7.49 3.04 -25.98
C GLU A 388 8.08 1.83 -26.70
N ASN A 389 8.00 0.63 -26.11
CA ASN A 389 8.48 -0.58 -26.76
C ASN A 389 7.51 -1.13 -27.79
N ILE A 390 6.20 -0.98 -27.58
CA ILE A 390 5.19 -1.29 -28.61
C ILE A 390 5.40 -0.38 -29.83
N LYS A 391 5.63 0.92 -29.66
CA LYS A 391 5.97 1.85 -30.76
C LYS A 391 7.26 1.45 -31.49
N LYS A 392 8.21 0.77 -30.85
CA LYS A 392 9.39 0.23 -31.56
C LYS A 392 9.00 -0.93 -32.45
N ILE A 393 8.19 -1.86 -31.95
CA ILE A 393 7.67 -2.98 -32.74
C ILE A 393 6.84 -2.46 -33.91
N ASP A 394 5.96 -1.49 -33.69
CA ASP A 394 5.15 -0.88 -34.75
C ASP A 394 6.02 -0.22 -35.83
N ARG A 395 7.10 0.46 -35.44
CA ARG A 395 8.07 1.03 -36.40
C ARG A 395 8.82 -0.04 -37.19
N LEU A 396 9.16 -1.17 -36.56
CA LEU A 396 9.77 -2.31 -37.26
C LEU A 396 8.78 -2.95 -38.23
N ASP A 397 7.48 -2.98 -37.88
CA ASP A 397 6.40 -3.49 -38.73
C ASP A 397 6.13 -2.61 -39.95
N GLU A 398 6.02 -1.29 -39.76
CA GLU A 398 5.92 -0.32 -40.85
C GLU A 398 7.14 -0.42 -41.80
N GLY A 399 8.34 -0.68 -41.26
CA GLY A 399 9.55 -0.90 -42.05
C GLY A 399 9.59 -2.21 -42.84
N TRP A 400 8.81 -3.22 -42.43
CA TRP A 400 8.73 -4.54 -43.06
C TRP A 400 7.62 -4.66 -44.11
N ILE A 401 6.41 -4.14 -43.84
CA ILE A 401 5.20 -4.50 -44.61
C ILE A 401 4.49 -3.31 -45.28
N TRP A 402 4.65 -2.07 -44.80
CA TRP A 402 3.78 -0.97 -45.25
C TRP A 402 4.52 0.36 -45.50
N GLN A 403 5.13 0.51 -46.68
CA GLN A 403 5.36 1.85 -47.23
C GLN A 403 4.13 2.33 -48.02
N PRO A 404 3.68 3.59 -47.83
CA PRO A 404 2.43 4.12 -48.38
C PRO A 404 2.43 4.25 -49.91
N ASP A 405 3.58 4.16 -50.55
CA ASP A 405 3.70 4.00 -51.99
C ASP A 405 3.83 2.50 -52.27
N MET A 406 2.79 1.89 -52.86
CA MET A 406 2.69 0.44 -53.18
C MET A 406 3.76 -0.07 -54.17
N THR A 407 5.01 0.02 -53.78
CA THR A 407 6.11 -0.79 -54.24
C THR A 407 6.73 -1.35 -52.98
N PRO A 408 6.87 -2.68 -52.82
CA PRO A 408 7.76 -3.20 -51.79
C PRO A 408 9.10 -2.51 -52.06
N ALA A 409 9.51 -1.60 -51.17
CA ALA A 409 10.90 -1.20 -51.15
C ALA A 409 11.63 -2.51 -50.99
N ILE A 410 12.28 -2.96 -52.06
CA ILE A 410 13.18 -4.09 -52.01
C ILE A 410 14.27 -3.60 -51.07
N LEU A 411 14.11 -3.87 -49.77
CA LEU A 411 15.20 -3.78 -48.83
C LEU A 411 16.31 -4.58 -49.49
N ASN A 412 17.45 -3.94 -49.71
CA ASN A 412 18.60 -4.69 -50.20
C ASN A 412 18.89 -5.81 -49.19
N GLU A 413 19.52 -6.89 -49.64
CA GLU A 413 19.71 -8.09 -48.82
C GLU A 413 20.34 -7.75 -47.45
N THR A 414 21.25 -6.78 -47.42
CA THR A 414 21.86 -6.26 -46.18
C THR A 414 20.87 -5.58 -45.23
N GLN A 415 20.04 -4.65 -45.71
CA GLN A 415 19.03 -3.97 -44.90
C GLN A 415 17.98 -4.96 -44.40
N PHE A 416 17.61 -5.94 -45.22
CA PHE A 416 16.69 -6.99 -44.80
C PHE A 416 17.27 -7.81 -43.65
N GLN A 417 18.53 -8.23 -43.75
CA GLN A 417 19.18 -8.99 -42.68
C GLN A 417 19.32 -8.17 -41.38
N GLU A 418 19.60 -6.88 -41.48
CA GLU A 418 19.66 -5.98 -40.31
C GLU A 418 18.30 -5.88 -39.61
N VAL A 419 17.23 -5.55 -40.34
CA VAL A 419 15.90 -5.41 -39.72
C VAL A 419 15.38 -6.76 -39.21
N TRP A 420 15.66 -7.87 -39.90
CA TRP A 420 15.36 -9.22 -39.42
C TRP A 420 16.09 -9.55 -38.12
N HIS A 421 17.38 -9.21 -38.04
CA HIS A 421 18.19 -9.45 -36.86
C HIS A 421 17.66 -8.68 -35.65
N ASP A 422 17.35 -7.39 -35.81
CA ASP A 422 16.81 -6.53 -34.75
C ASP A 422 15.43 -6.98 -34.28
N TRP A 423 14.58 -7.43 -35.21
CA TRP A 423 13.25 -7.92 -34.86
C TRP A 423 13.31 -9.26 -34.14
N ASN A 424 14.08 -10.23 -34.64
CA ASN A 424 14.27 -11.54 -33.99
C ASN A 424 14.92 -11.39 -32.60
N SER A 425 15.91 -10.50 -32.44
CA SER A 425 16.54 -10.24 -31.14
C SER A 425 15.55 -9.60 -30.15
N THR A 426 14.74 -8.63 -30.59
CA THR A 426 13.69 -8.00 -29.78
C THR A 426 12.66 -9.01 -29.29
N LEU A 427 12.17 -9.88 -30.19
CA LEU A 427 11.20 -10.92 -29.84
C LEU A 427 11.75 -11.90 -28.82
N ARG A 428 12.97 -12.42 -29.05
CA ARG A 428 13.61 -13.36 -28.13
C ARG A 428 13.82 -12.75 -26.76
N THR A 429 14.32 -11.52 -26.72
CA THR A 429 14.52 -10.77 -25.48
C THR A 429 13.21 -10.61 -24.71
N THR A 430 12.12 -10.27 -25.41
CA THR A 430 10.79 -10.10 -24.81
C THR A 430 10.28 -11.37 -24.14
N ILE A 431 10.45 -12.53 -24.79
CA ILE A 431 10.04 -13.82 -24.24
C ILE A 431 10.92 -14.21 -23.05
N GLU A 432 12.23 -14.00 -23.16
CA GLU A 432 13.18 -14.32 -22.10
C GLU A 432 12.85 -13.53 -20.83
N ASP A 433 12.56 -12.24 -20.99
CA ASP A 433 12.12 -11.39 -19.89
C ASP A 433 10.74 -11.78 -19.35
N GLN A 434 9.76 -12.09 -20.22
CA GLN A 434 8.44 -12.56 -19.80
C GLN A 434 8.58 -13.83 -18.96
N SER A 435 9.41 -14.76 -19.42
CA SER A 435 9.72 -16.03 -18.76
C SER A 435 10.42 -15.84 -17.43
N TYR A 436 11.31 -14.86 -17.35
CA TYR A 436 11.98 -14.45 -16.12
C TYR A 436 11.02 -13.79 -15.10
N ALA A 437 10.07 -12.98 -15.57
CA ALA A 437 9.15 -12.21 -14.74
C ALA A 437 7.96 -13.01 -14.18
N VAL A 438 7.77 -14.27 -14.58
CA VAL A 438 6.66 -15.14 -14.16
C VAL A 438 6.55 -15.25 -12.63
N LYS A 439 5.39 -14.88 -12.08
CA LYS A 439 5.11 -15.00 -10.64
C LYS A 439 4.30 -16.24 -10.32
N THR A 440 3.22 -16.49 -11.04
CA THR A 440 2.28 -17.57 -10.74
C THR A 440 2.39 -18.73 -11.73
N TYR A 441 1.70 -19.83 -11.44
CA TYR A 441 1.67 -21.01 -12.31
C TYR A 441 0.91 -20.74 -13.64
N PRO A 442 -0.28 -20.10 -13.64
CA PRO A 442 -0.95 -19.71 -14.88
C PRO A 442 -0.08 -18.84 -15.78
N ASP A 443 0.56 -17.80 -15.22
CA ASP A 443 1.45 -16.91 -16.00
C ASP A 443 2.61 -17.68 -16.65
N ALA A 444 3.08 -18.76 -16.01
CA ALA A 444 4.13 -19.63 -16.54
C ALA A 444 3.66 -20.39 -17.78
N LEU A 445 2.43 -20.92 -17.74
CA LEU A 445 1.84 -21.62 -18.89
C LEU A 445 1.63 -20.67 -20.06
N ASP A 446 1.18 -19.44 -19.78
CA ASP A 446 1.00 -18.41 -20.80
C ASP A 446 2.34 -18.05 -21.46
N ALA A 447 3.39 -17.81 -20.67
CA ALA A 447 4.74 -17.57 -21.20
C ALA A 447 5.28 -18.75 -22.03
N MET A 448 4.98 -19.99 -21.63
CA MET A 448 5.37 -21.19 -22.40
C MET A 448 4.58 -21.32 -23.71
N ASN A 449 3.32 -20.90 -23.75
CA ASN A 449 2.54 -20.86 -24.99
C ASN A 449 3.12 -19.79 -25.94
N ASP A 450 3.45 -18.60 -25.41
CA ASP A 450 4.04 -17.50 -26.18
C ASP A 450 5.41 -17.87 -26.77
N ASP A 451 6.29 -18.52 -25.99
CA ASP A 451 7.59 -19.04 -26.46
C ASP A 451 7.42 -20.06 -27.61
N GLY A 452 6.43 -20.95 -27.48
CA GLY A 452 6.09 -21.93 -28.51
C GLY A 452 5.59 -21.28 -29.81
N ARG A 453 4.69 -20.28 -29.71
CA ARG A 453 4.18 -19.50 -30.86
C ARG A 453 5.32 -18.82 -31.60
N ILE A 454 6.19 -18.13 -30.87
CA ILE A 454 7.26 -17.37 -31.50
C ILE A 454 8.31 -18.29 -32.11
N SER A 455 8.74 -19.33 -31.38
CA SER A 455 9.70 -20.30 -31.91
C SER A 455 9.18 -21.05 -33.13
N GLY A 456 7.90 -21.45 -33.12
CA GLY A 456 7.26 -22.10 -34.25
C GLY A 456 7.17 -21.19 -35.48
N ALA A 457 6.65 -19.97 -35.30
CA ALA A 457 6.51 -19.01 -36.40
C ALA A 457 7.88 -18.58 -36.96
N LEU A 458 8.90 -18.41 -36.12
CA LEU A 458 10.26 -18.10 -36.56
C LEU A 458 10.88 -19.24 -37.38
N ASN A 459 10.73 -20.50 -36.94
CA ASN A 459 11.20 -21.66 -37.70
C ASN A 459 10.54 -21.76 -39.07
N TYR A 460 9.23 -21.47 -39.13
CA TYR A 460 8.50 -21.50 -40.38
C TYR A 460 8.92 -20.39 -41.34
N LEU A 461 9.13 -19.16 -40.86
CA LEU A 461 9.69 -18.08 -41.69
C LEU A 461 11.10 -18.41 -42.23
N GLN A 462 11.83 -19.30 -41.56
CA GLN A 462 13.11 -19.83 -42.03
C GLN A 462 12.97 -21.05 -42.97
N GLY A 463 11.75 -21.40 -43.38
CA GLY A 463 11.47 -22.56 -44.23
C GLY A 463 11.67 -23.90 -43.52
N LYS A 464 11.39 -23.97 -42.21
CA LYS A 464 11.54 -25.20 -41.40
C LYS A 464 10.26 -25.55 -40.65
N ASN A 465 10.00 -26.85 -40.48
CA ASN A 465 8.95 -27.36 -39.62
C ASN A 465 9.36 -27.28 -38.13
N LEU A 466 8.43 -27.63 -37.22
CA LEU A 466 8.71 -27.67 -35.77
C LEU A 466 9.83 -28.66 -35.38
N SER A 467 10.08 -29.67 -36.20
CA SER A 467 11.16 -30.66 -36.05
C SER A 467 12.49 -30.22 -36.69
N GLY A 468 12.52 -29.09 -37.39
CA GLY A 468 13.69 -28.56 -38.10
C GLY A 468 13.85 -29.01 -39.56
N ASP A 469 12.93 -29.81 -40.11
CA ASP A 469 12.97 -30.25 -41.50
C ASP A 469 12.53 -29.14 -42.46
N PRO A 470 13.11 -29.04 -43.66
CA PRO A 470 12.77 -27.99 -44.63
C PRO A 470 11.32 -28.11 -45.15
N ILE A 471 10.61 -26.98 -45.24
CA ILE A 471 9.27 -26.83 -45.84
C ILE A 471 9.26 -25.67 -46.85
N GLU A 472 8.41 -25.79 -47.87
CA GLU A 472 8.07 -24.70 -48.80
C GLU A 472 7.07 -23.72 -48.16
N VAL A 473 7.45 -22.44 -48.08
CA VAL A 473 6.67 -21.39 -47.40
C VAL A 473 5.95 -20.54 -48.43
N THR A 474 4.62 -20.47 -48.34
CA THR A 474 3.84 -19.56 -49.17
C THR A 474 3.90 -18.13 -48.64
N ILE A 475 3.71 -17.13 -49.51
CA ILE A 475 3.68 -15.72 -49.10
C ILE A 475 2.52 -15.45 -48.11
N GLU A 476 1.38 -16.08 -48.33
CA GLU A 476 0.19 -15.92 -47.49
C GLU A 476 0.44 -16.48 -46.08
N ASP A 477 1.06 -17.65 -45.97
CA ASP A 477 1.41 -18.24 -44.68
C ASP A 477 2.51 -17.45 -43.95
N ALA A 478 3.47 -16.88 -44.69
CA ALA A 478 4.51 -16.02 -44.12
C ALA A 478 3.93 -14.74 -43.50
N ILE A 479 2.94 -14.12 -44.16
CA ILE A 479 2.22 -12.95 -43.63
C ILE A 479 1.47 -13.33 -42.36
N CYS A 480 0.83 -14.50 -42.31
CA CYS A 480 0.11 -14.97 -41.12
C CYS A 480 1.06 -15.26 -39.95
N ALA A 481 2.18 -15.95 -40.20
CA ALA A 481 3.22 -16.20 -39.20
C ALA A 481 3.79 -14.90 -38.64
N TYR A 482 4.00 -13.90 -39.49
CA TYR A 482 4.46 -12.58 -39.08
C TYR A 482 3.44 -11.83 -38.19
N ARG A 483 2.15 -11.84 -38.56
CA ARG A 483 1.08 -11.24 -37.73
C ARG A 483 1.00 -11.89 -36.34
N LEU A 484 1.13 -13.22 -36.29
CA LEU A 484 1.17 -13.97 -35.02
C LEU A 484 2.32 -13.49 -34.13
N LEU A 485 3.49 -13.29 -34.73
CA LEU A 485 4.69 -12.84 -34.01
C LEU A 485 4.51 -11.43 -33.45
N ASN A 486 4.03 -10.48 -34.24
CA ASN A 486 3.76 -9.12 -33.76
C ASN A 486 2.68 -9.08 -32.67
N TYR A 487 1.60 -9.86 -32.82
CA TYR A 487 0.58 -9.98 -31.79
C TYR A 487 1.16 -10.53 -30.50
N THR A 488 1.84 -11.68 -30.57
CA THR A 488 2.42 -12.35 -29.39
C THR A 488 3.42 -11.43 -28.69
N ALA A 489 4.26 -10.71 -29.44
CA ALA A 489 5.22 -9.75 -28.88
C ALA A 489 4.54 -8.61 -28.09
N LYS A 490 3.48 -8.02 -28.66
CA LYS A 490 2.70 -6.97 -28.00
C LYS A 490 2.03 -7.52 -26.75
N THR A 491 1.44 -8.71 -26.82
CA THR A 491 0.85 -9.42 -25.68
C THR A 491 1.87 -9.68 -24.58
N SER A 492 3.06 -10.16 -24.91
CA SER A 492 4.16 -10.38 -23.95
C SER A 492 4.60 -9.09 -23.28
N ILE A 493 4.70 -7.98 -24.01
CA ILE A 493 5.03 -6.65 -23.45
C ILE A 493 3.94 -6.17 -22.48
N TYR A 494 2.66 -6.33 -22.83
CA TYR A 494 1.56 -5.98 -21.92
C TYR A 494 1.61 -6.83 -20.66
N THR A 495 1.81 -8.14 -20.77
CA THR A 495 1.94 -9.06 -19.64
C THR A 495 3.14 -8.71 -18.75
N LEU A 496 4.29 -8.39 -19.34
CA LEU A 496 5.48 -7.91 -18.63
C LEU A 496 5.21 -6.62 -17.83
N ALA A 497 4.46 -5.71 -18.44
CA ALA A 497 4.00 -4.48 -17.82
C ALA A 497 2.84 -4.69 -16.83
N GLY A 498 2.37 -5.93 -16.67
CA GLY A 498 1.29 -6.31 -15.75
C GLY A 498 -0.11 -5.93 -16.23
N PHE A 499 -0.30 -5.63 -17.52
CA PHE A 499 -1.58 -5.29 -18.12
C PHE A 499 -2.18 -6.49 -18.87
N SER A 500 -3.52 -6.56 -18.87
CA SER A 500 -4.23 -7.47 -19.75
C SER A 500 -4.01 -7.09 -21.21
N SER A 501 -3.57 -8.05 -22.03
CA SER A 501 -3.39 -7.85 -23.47
C SER A 501 -4.73 -7.66 -24.19
N PRO A 502 -4.80 -6.82 -25.24
CA PRO A 502 -5.96 -6.78 -26.13
C PRO A 502 -6.18 -8.16 -26.78
N GLY A 503 -7.42 -8.66 -26.73
CA GLY A 503 -7.78 -9.91 -27.40
C GLY A 503 -7.64 -9.78 -28.92
N LEU A 504 -7.32 -10.89 -29.60
CA LEU A 504 -7.39 -10.99 -31.06
C LEU A 504 -8.82 -10.64 -31.51
N GLN A 505 -8.94 -9.81 -32.55
CA GLN A 505 -10.24 -9.65 -33.23
C GLN A 505 -10.56 -10.93 -34.03
N ASP A 506 -11.86 -11.23 -34.22
CA ASP A 506 -12.31 -12.48 -34.86
C ASP A 506 -11.67 -12.70 -36.25
N GLU A 507 -11.43 -11.63 -37.04
CA GLU A 507 -10.75 -11.69 -38.35
C GLU A 507 -9.25 -12.07 -38.26
N GLU A 508 -8.54 -11.60 -37.24
CA GLU A 508 -7.12 -11.96 -37.03
C GLU A 508 -7.01 -13.43 -36.59
N THR A 509 -7.96 -13.89 -35.79
CA THR A 509 -8.04 -15.27 -35.30
C THR A 509 -8.31 -16.25 -36.45
N GLU A 510 -9.24 -15.93 -37.37
CA GLU A 510 -9.50 -16.77 -38.55
C GLU A 510 -8.27 -16.88 -39.47
N SER A 511 -7.52 -15.79 -39.68
CA SER A 511 -6.30 -15.81 -40.51
C SER A 511 -5.18 -16.69 -39.94
N LEU A 512 -5.11 -16.84 -38.62
CA LEU A 512 -4.16 -17.71 -37.92
C LEU A 512 -4.48 -19.21 -38.08
N PHE A 513 -5.76 -19.57 -38.20
CA PHE A 513 -6.20 -20.94 -38.44
C PHE A 513 -5.96 -21.42 -39.88
N VAL A 514 -5.97 -20.50 -40.87
CA VAL A 514 -5.81 -20.83 -42.29
C VAL A 514 -4.40 -21.37 -42.61
N ALA A 515 -3.36 -20.94 -41.88
CA ALA A 515 -1.97 -21.34 -42.12
C ALA A 515 -1.57 -22.73 -41.56
N ASN A 516 -2.53 -23.57 -41.15
CA ASN A 516 -2.28 -24.89 -40.53
C ASN A 516 -1.37 -24.86 -39.28
N PHE A 517 -1.17 -23.67 -38.70
CA PHE A 517 -0.37 -23.40 -37.52
C PHE A 517 -1.18 -23.72 -36.26
N THR A 518 -1.43 -25.00 -35.99
CA THR A 518 -2.20 -25.41 -34.82
C THR A 518 -1.33 -25.39 -33.56
N LEU A 519 -0.81 -24.23 -33.17
CA LEU A 519 -0.44 -23.96 -31.78
C LEU A 519 -1.69 -23.38 -31.13
N THR A 520 -2.52 -24.26 -30.57
CA THR A 520 -3.75 -23.83 -29.90
C THR A 520 -3.40 -22.80 -28.82
N ASP A 521 -4.24 -21.77 -28.66
CA ASP A 521 -3.99 -20.70 -27.69
C ASP A 521 -3.72 -21.20 -26.27
N LYS A 522 -4.21 -22.41 -26.00
CA LYS A 522 -4.21 -23.09 -24.73
C LYS A 522 -3.42 -24.39 -24.74
N TYR A 523 -2.51 -24.65 -25.68
CA TYR A 523 -1.84 -25.96 -25.80
C TYR A 523 -1.37 -26.54 -24.46
N TRP A 524 -0.65 -25.75 -23.66
CA TRP A 524 -0.22 -26.19 -22.33
C TRP A 524 -1.35 -26.27 -21.30
N HIS A 525 -2.35 -25.39 -21.37
CA HIS A 525 -3.56 -25.46 -20.52
C HIS A 525 -4.42 -26.70 -20.84
N ASP A 526 -4.62 -27.02 -22.10
CA ASP A 526 -5.38 -28.16 -22.60
C ASP A 526 -4.69 -29.49 -22.25
N LYS A 527 -3.35 -29.54 -22.32
CA LYS A 527 -2.58 -30.72 -21.86
C LYS A 527 -2.67 -30.95 -20.35
N VAL A 528 -2.79 -29.88 -19.57
CA VAL A 528 -3.01 -29.95 -18.13
C VAL A 528 -4.44 -30.43 -17.86
N ASP A 529 -5.44 -29.84 -18.52
CA ASP A 529 -6.86 -30.16 -18.37
C ASP A 529 -7.22 -31.58 -18.86
N ALA A 530 -6.52 -32.12 -19.86
CA ALA A 530 -6.73 -33.47 -20.40
C ALA A 530 -6.19 -34.61 -19.50
N GLY A 531 -5.69 -34.31 -18.29
CA GLY A 531 -5.34 -35.30 -17.28
C GLY A 531 -3.98 -36.00 -17.45
N GLY A 532 -3.15 -35.58 -18.41
CA GLY A 532 -1.82 -36.17 -18.64
C GLY A 532 -0.72 -35.68 -17.68
N ILE A 533 -0.92 -34.52 -17.04
CA ILE A 533 0.08 -33.85 -16.19
C ILE A 533 -0.61 -33.32 -14.91
N GLY A 534 -1.32 -34.21 -14.20
CA GLY A 534 -2.10 -33.86 -13.00
C GLY A 534 -1.32 -33.81 -11.68
N ASP A 535 0.02 -33.78 -11.72
CA ASP A 535 0.81 -33.61 -10.50
C ASP A 535 1.25 -32.14 -10.39
N THR A 536 0.62 -31.40 -9.49
CA THR A 536 1.01 -30.03 -9.11
C THR A 536 2.51 -29.94 -8.77
N LYS A 537 3.16 -31.04 -8.34
CA LYS A 537 4.61 -31.11 -8.19
C LYS A 537 5.36 -31.10 -9.51
N PHE A 538 4.91 -31.83 -10.52
CA PHE A 538 5.53 -31.83 -11.85
C PHE A 538 5.39 -30.45 -12.48
N LEU A 539 4.21 -29.84 -12.38
CA LEU A 539 3.95 -28.50 -12.91
C LEU A 539 4.79 -27.41 -12.22
N LYS A 540 4.92 -27.50 -10.89
CA LYS A 540 5.84 -26.65 -10.14
C LYS A 540 7.30 -26.91 -10.51
N ALA A 541 7.70 -28.16 -10.74
CA ALA A 541 9.03 -28.49 -11.21
C ALA A 541 9.29 -28.00 -12.65
N THR A 542 8.30 -28.03 -13.53
CA THR A 542 8.38 -27.47 -14.89
C THR A 542 8.51 -25.95 -14.82
N GLN A 543 7.74 -25.28 -13.97
CA GLN A 543 7.88 -23.84 -13.70
C GLN A 543 9.27 -23.52 -13.14
N ASP A 544 9.73 -24.26 -12.12
CA ASP A 544 11.02 -24.04 -11.48
C ASP A 544 12.15 -24.29 -12.49
N HIS A 545 12.04 -25.32 -13.33
CA HIS A 545 13.00 -25.62 -14.39
C HIS A 545 13.00 -24.56 -15.48
N PHE A 546 11.82 -24.10 -15.92
CA PHE A 546 11.66 -23.01 -16.87
C PHE A 546 12.32 -21.73 -16.33
N LYS A 547 11.96 -21.30 -15.12
CA LYS A 547 12.57 -20.16 -14.43
C LYS A 547 14.09 -20.30 -14.30
N LEU A 548 14.57 -21.48 -13.88
CA LEU A 548 16.00 -21.72 -13.69
C LEU A 548 16.75 -21.65 -15.03
N THR A 549 16.16 -22.16 -16.10
CA THR A 549 16.73 -22.14 -17.45
C THR A 549 16.93 -20.70 -17.94
N TYR A 550 15.90 -19.86 -17.82
CA TYR A 550 16.00 -18.45 -18.26
C TYR A 550 16.88 -17.61 -17.33
N ARG A 551 16.88 -17.89 -16.03
CA ARG A 551 17.80 -17.26 -15.07
C ARG A 551 19.26 -17.59 -15.38
N GLN A 552 19.55 -18.86 -15.62
CA GLN A 552 20.88 -19.33 -16.02
C GLN A 552 21.31 -18.72 -17.35
N ARG A 553 20.40 -18.59 -18.32
CA ARG A 553 20.68 -17.92 -19.59
C ARG A 553 21.05 -16.45 -19.38
N LYS A 554 20.26 -15.70 -18.60
CA LYS A 554 20.54 -14.29 -18.26
C LYS A 554 21.88 -14.10 -17.54
N GLU A 555 22.27 -15.05 -16.69
CA GLU A 555 23.57 -15.03 -16.00
C GLU A 555 24.76 -15.42 -16.90
N MET A 556 24.53 -16.23 -17.95
CA MET A 556 25.56 -16.69 -18.88
C MET A 556 25.80 -15.75 -20.07
N THR A 557 24.82 -14.95 -20.47
CA THR A 557 24.95 -13.88 -21.47
C THR A 557 24.87 -12.53 -20.77
N PRO A 558 26.00 -11.93 -20.34
CA PRO A 558 26.00 -10.52 -19.96
C PRO A 558 25.57 -9.67 -21.16
N LEU A 559 24.91 -8.54 -20.89
CA LEU A 559 24.42 -7.53 -21.85
C LEU A 559 25.28 -7.52 -23.13
N PRO A 560 24.70 -7.60 -24.35
CA PRO A 560 25.46 -7.21 -25.52
C PRO A 560 25.98 -5.79 -25.26
N GLU A 561 27.30 -5.61 -25.34
CA GLU A 561 27.92 -4.30 -25.21
C GLU A 561 27.19 -3.33 -26.13
N ASP A 562 26.79 -2.21 -25.54
CA ASP A 562 26.09 -1.10 -26.15
C ASP A 562 26.72 -0.73 -27.51
N VAL A 563 26.08 -1.10 -28.61
CA VAL A 563 26.41 -0.57 -29.95
C VAL A 563 25.76 0.82 -30.14
N GLY A 564 25.25 1.43 -29.07
CA GLY A 564 24.58 2.73 -29.06
C GLY A 564 25.44 3.91 -28.60
N SER A 565 26.75 3.93 -28.85
CA SER A 565 27.60 5.12 -28.65
C SER A 565 28.25 5.65 -29.94
N GLN A 566 27.57 5.50 -31.08
CA GLN A 566 27.89 6.24 -32.31
C GLN A 566 26.60 6.69 -33.00
N HIS A 567 26.02 7.80 -32.52
CA HIS A 567 25.70 8.98 -33.34
C HIS A 567 25.12 10.13 -32.50
#